data_AF-A0A2N5AI11-F1
#
_entry.id   AF-A0A2N5AI11-F1
#
_cell.length_a   1.000
_cell.length_b   1.000
_cell.length_c   1.000
_cell.angle_alpha   90.00
_cell.angle_beta   90.00
_cell.angle_gamma   90.00
#
_symmetry.space_group_name_H-M   'P 1'
#
loop_
_entity.id
_entity.type
_entity.pdbx_description
1 polymer ?
#
loop_
_entity_poly.entity_id
_entity_poly.type
_entity_poly.pdbx_seq_one_letter_code
_entity_poly.pdbx_strand_id
1 'polypeptide(L)'
;MHSRFQAALTTLAADLQAAIAPMLADPHFPALLEADQVATLQQATGLDEDALAFALLPLAAACARADLSHFNVGAIARGLSGRWYFGGNMEFLGATMQQTVHAEQSAISHAWLRGETSLRAITVNYTPCGHCRQFM
;
A
#
# COMPACT_ATOMS: atom_id res chain seq x y z
N MET A 1 2.77 -16.30 4.92
CA MET A 1 2.66 -15.19 3.94
C MET A 1 1.53 -15.48 2.97
N HIS A 2 0.64 -14.50 2.75
CA HIS A 2 -0.43 -14.62 1.75
C HIS A 2 0.18 -14.69 0.33
N SER A 3 -0.34 -15.59 -0.52
CA SER A 3 0.20 -15.85 -1.87
C SER A 3 0.33 -14.61 -2.75
N ARG A 4 -0.65 -13.69 -2.66
CA ARG A 4 -0.64 -12.38 -3.34
C ARG A 4 0.71 -11.63 -3.28
N PHE A 5 1.45 -11.72 -2.17
CA PHE A 5 2.72 -11.00 -1.99
C PHE A 5 3.94 -11.73 -2.55
N GLN A 6 3.85 -13.03 -2.92
CA GLN A 6 5.01 -13.82 -3.33
C GLN A 6 5.77 -13.21 -4.52
N ALA A 7 5.04 -12.85 -5.58
CA ALA A 7 5.65 -12.26 -6.78
C ALA A 7 6.21 -10.85 -6.49
N ALA A 8 5.46 -10.01 -5.78
CA ALA A 8 5.90 -8.66 -5.44
C ALA A 8 7.15 -8.68 -4.54
N LEU A 9 7.22 -9.60 -3.57
CA LEU A 9 8.37 -9.75 -2.68
C LEU A 9 9.67 -10.04 -3.44
N THR A 10 9.60 -10.83 -4.52
CA THR A 10 10.77 -11.14 -5.36
C THR A 10 11.27 -9.98 -6.22
N THR A 11 10.49 -8.89 -6.32
CA THR A 11 10.90 -7.67 -7.03
C THR A 11 11.63 -6.66 -6.14
N LEU A 12 11.64 -6.89 -4.82
CA LEU A 12 12.30 -5.99 -3.88
C LEU A 12 13.82 -6.24 -3.85
N ALA A 13 14.57 -5.24 -3.39
CA ALA A 13 15.98 -5.42 -3.08
C ALA A 13 16.17 -6.46 -1.96
N ALA A 14 17.28 -7.19 -1.98
CA ALA A 14 17.49 -8.36 -1.11
C ALA A 14 17.45 -8.01 0.40
N ASP A 15 17.97 -6.86 0.77
CA ASP A 15 17.92 -6.31 2.13
C ASP A 15 16.49 -6.00 2.57
N LEU A 16 15.71 -5.30 1.72
CA LEU A 16 14.30 -5.01 1.99
C LEU A 16 13.47 -6.28 2.05
N GLN A 17 13.69 -7.21 1.13
CA GLN A 17 13.03 -8.51 1.11
C GLN A 17 13.27 -9.27 2.42
N ALA A 18 14.53 -9.35 2.87
CA ALA A 18 14.88 -10.02 4.11
C ALA A 18 14.25 -9.33 5.33
N ALA A 19 14.23 -7.99 5.35
CA ALA A 19 13.69 -7.21 6.46
C ALA A 19 12.16 -7.29 6.58
N ILE A 20 11.43 -7.31 5.44
CA ILE A 20 9.96 -7.29 5.44
C ILE A 20 9.33 -8.69 5.47
N ALA A 21 10.03 -9.73 5.02
CA ALA A 21 9.48 -11.09 4.98
C ALA A 21 8.91 -11.59 6.32
N PRO A 22 9.51 -11.31 7.51
CA PRO A 22 8.92 -11.66 8.79
C PRO A 22 7.58 -10.97 9.07
N MET A 23 7.42 -9.71 8.65
CA MET A 23 6.18 -8.94 8.82
C MET A 23 5.06 -9.50 7.94
N LEU A 24 5.42 -10.01 6.75
CA LEU A 24 4.50 -10.67 5.82
C LEU A 24 4.26 -12.15 6.16
N ALA A 25 4.87 -12.70 7.21
CA ALA A 25 4.79 -14.13 7.52
C ALA A 25 3.37 -14.55 7.89
N ASP A 26 2.58 -13.68 8.52
CA ASP A 26 1.18 -13.93 8.84
C ASP A 26 0.34 -14.02 7.54
N PRO A 27 -0.44 -15.10 7.31
CA PRO A 27 -1.35 -15.18 6.17
C PRO A 27 -2.41 -14.07 6.15
N HIS A 28 -2.71 -13.45 7.28
CA HIS A 28 -3.63 -12.33 7.47
C HIS A 28 -2.89 -11.02 7.77
N PHE A 29 -1.65 -10.86 7.27
CA PHE A 29 -0.95 -9.58 7.33
C PHE A 29 -1.92 -8.44 6.94
N PRO A 30 -2.14 -7.45 7.83
CA PRO A 30 -3.26 -6.52 7.72
C PRO A 30 -3.06 -5.42 6.66
N ALA A 31 -2.04 -5.54 5.80
CA ALA A 31 -1.69 -4.55 4.79
C ALA A 31 -1.41 -3.16 5.40
N LEU A 32 -0.82 -3.15 6.59
CA LEU A 32 -0.35 -1.95 7.29
C LEU A 32 0.99 -2.25 7.97
N LEU A 33 1.80 -1.21 8.14
CA LEU A 33 3.04 -1.25 8.91
C LEU A 33 2.92 -0.31 10.10
N GLU A 34 3.28 -0.81 11.28
CA GLU A 34 3.41 0.00 12.49
C GLU A 34 4.68 0.88 12.42
N ALA A 35 4.72 1.95 13.21
CA ALA A 35 5.82 2.92 13.14
C ALA A 35 7.20 2.29 13.45
N ASP A 36 7.26 1.35 14.38
CA ASP A 36 8.47 0.59 14.71
C ASP A 36 8.89 -0.36 13.59
N GLN A 37 7.93 -0.94 12.87
CA GLN A 37 8.20 -1.75 11.69
C GLN A 37 8.79 -0.89 10.56
N VAL A 38 8.22 0.29 10.31
CA VAL A 38 8.78 1.25 9.34
C VAL A 38 10.23 1.61 9.72
N ALA A 39 10.49 1.96 10.98
CA ALA A 39 11.83 2.28 11.46
C ALA A 39 12.81 1.10 11.29
N THR A 40 12.36 -0.13 11.55
CA THR A 40 13.14 -1.36 11.34
C THR A 40 13.54 -1.52 9.87
N LEU A 41 12.61 -1.28 8.94
CA LEU A 41 12.87 -1.35 7.50
C LEU A 41 13.85 -0.26 7.05
N GLN A 42 13.71 0.97 7.55
CA GLN A 42 14.65 2.05 7.25
C GLN A 42 16.06 1.74 7.75
N GLN A 43 16.19 1.21 8.96
CA GLN A 43 17.49 0.82 9.51
C GLN A 43 18.15 -0.30 8.71
N ALA A 44 17.37 -1.29 8.28
CA ALA A 44 17.88 -2.43 7.51
C ALA A 44 18.32 -2.07 6.09
N THR A 45 17.69 -1.05 5.48
CA THR A 45 17.90 -0.70 4.07
C THR A 45 18.68 0.60 3.87
N GLY A 46 18.79 1.44 4.91
CA GLY A 46 19.33 2.79 4.80
C GLY A 46 18.45 3.76 4.00
N LEU A 47 17.23 3.37 3.62
CA LEU A 47 16.30 4.21 2.86
C LEU A 47 15.63 5.24 3.79
N ASP A 48 15.47 6.46 3.28
CA ASP A 48 14.53 7.41 3.88
C ASP A 48 13.07 6.96 3.65
N GLU A 49 12.13 7.67 4.26
CA GLU A 49 10.72 7.28 4.22
C GLU A 49 10.10 7.37 2.84
N ASP A 50 10.54 8.32 2.01
CA ASP A 50 9.97 8.50 0.67
C ASP A 50 10.47 7.39 -0.25
N ALA A 51 11.78 7.12 -0.23
CA ALA A 51 12.38 6.02 -0.99
C ALA A 51 11.86 4.66 -0.53
N LEU A 52 11.69 4.45 0.78
CA LEU A 52 11.10 3.22 1.32
C LEU A 52 9.63 3.08 0.88
N ALA A 53 8.84 4.15 0.91
CA ALA A 53 7.45 4.11 0.44
C ALA A 53 7.37 3.73 -1.05
N PHE A 54 8.24 4.29 -1.91
CA PHE A 54 8.32 3.89 -3.30
C PHE A 54 8.70 2.41 -3.47
N ALA A 55 9.71 1.94 -2.74
CA ALA A 55 10.16 0.56 -2.80
C ALA A 55 9.08 -0.44 -2.36
N LEU A 56 8.14 -0.03 -1.49
CA LEU A 56 7.05 -0.88 -0.98
C LEU A 56 5.78 -0.87 -1.86
N LEU A 57 5.66 0.02 -2.85
CA LEU A 57 4.48 0.08 -3.73
C LEU A 57 4.10 -1.25 -4.41
N PRO A 58 5.05 -2.13 -4.84
CA PRO A 58 4.68 -3.43 -5.39
C PRO A 58 3.85 -4.29 -4.42
N LEU A 59 4.11 -4.19 -3.11
CA LEU A 59 3.31 -4.90 -2.10
C LEU A 59 1.93 -4.30 -1.95
N ALA A 60 1.79 -2.96 -1.99
CA ALA A 60 0.48 -2.32 -1.99
C ALA A 60 -0.33 -2.68 -3.25
N ALA A 61 0.29 -2.66 -4.42
CA ALA A 61 -0.33 -3.03 -5.69
C ALA A 61 -0.75 -4.52 -5.73
N ALA A 62 -0.05 -5.40 -5.01
CA ALA A 62 -0.45 -6.81 -4.85
C ALA A 62 -1.77 -6.99 -4.07
N CYS A 63 -2.30 -5.94 -3.43
CA CYS A 63 -3.63 -5.93 -2.83
C CYS A 63 -4.74 -5.52 -3.81
N ALA A 64 -4.42 -5.12 -5.03
CA ALA A 64 -5.39 -4.72 -6.04
C ALA A 64 -6.33 -5.88 -6.45
N ARG A 65 -7.54 -5.50 -6.82
CA ARG A 65 -8.59 -6.34 -7.42
C ARG A 65 -9.07 -5.68 -8.70
N ALA A 66 -8.18 -5.65 -9.69
CA ALA A 66 -8.40 -5.03 -11.00
C ALA A 66 -8.99 -6.05 -11.99
N ASP A 67 -10.17 -6.57 -11.67
CA ASP A 67 -10.80 -7.67 -12.41
C ASP A 67 -11.26 -7.25 -13.83
N LEU A 68 -11.33 -5.94 -14.14
CA LEU A 68 -11.71 -5.40 -15.45
C LEU A 68 -10.49 -4.87 -16.24
N SER A 69 -9.68 -4.02 -15.63
CA SER A 69 -8.58 -3.33 -16.32
C SER A 69 -7.29 -4.15 -16.35
N HIS A 70 -7.14 -5.11 -15.43
CA HIS A 70 -5.88 -5.81 -15.15
C HIS A 70 -4.71 -4.87 -14.84
N PHE A 71 -5.03 -3.65 -14.39
CA PHE A 71 -4.07 -2.61 -14.08
C PHE A 71 -3.99 -2.41 -12.57
N ASN A 72 -2.98 -3.03 -11.95
CA ASN A 72 -2.80 -3.01 -10.50
C ASN A 72 -2.12 -1.71 -10.06
N VAL A 73 -2.87 -0.86 -9.36
CA VAL A 73 -2.40 0.40 -8.76
C VAL A 73 -2.26 0.21 -7.27
N GLY A 74 -1.13 0.65 -6.72
CA GLY A 74 -0.83 0.60 -5.29
C GLY A 74 -0.67 2.01 -4.73
N ALA A 75 -1.14 2.20 -3.50
CA ALA A 75 -0.95 3.42 -2.73
C ALA A 75 -0.54 3.10 -1.29
N ILE A 76 0.25 3.98 -0.70
CA ILE A 76 0.62 3.93 0.72
C ILE A 76 0.27 5.28 1.34
N ALA A 77 -0.71 5.29 2.24
CA ALA A 77 -1.04 6.45 3.06
C ALA A 77 -0.20 6.43 4.34
N ARG A 78 0.49 7.53 4.64
CA ARG A 78 1.32 7.67 5.85
C ARG A 78 0.57 8.54 6.86
N GLY A 79 0.20 7.95 7.99
CA GLY A 79 -0.47 8.63 9.09
C GLY A 79 0.46 9.55 9.89
N LEU A 80 -0.12 10.48 10.65
CA LEU A 80 0.63 11.24 11.67
C LEU A 80 1.08 10.35 12.83
N SER A 81 0.41 9.23 13.06
CA SER A 81 0.84 8.22 14.03
C SER A 81 2.16 7.52 13.67
N GLY A 82 2.65 7.70 12.44
CA GLY A 82 3.79 6.98 11.88
C GLY A 82 3.40 5.64 11.22
N ARG A 83 2.15 5.20 11.34
CA ARG A 83 1.64 3.99 10.69
C ARG A 83 1.45 4.20 9.19
N TRP A 84 1.74 3.17 8.41
CA TRP A 84 1.60 3.19 6.95
C TRP A 84 0.53 2.21 6.53
N TYR A 85 -0.40 2.65 5.68
CA TYR A 85 -1.59 1.91 5.28
C TYR A 85 -1.56 1.65 3.78
N PHE A 86 -1.60 0.38 3.38
CA PHE A 86 -1.62 0.05 1.97
C PHE A 86 -3.05 0.14 1.43
N GLY A 87 -3.15 0.51 0.16
CA GLY A 87 -4.36 0.47 -0.64
C GLY A 87 -4.07 -0.06 -2.05
N GLY A 88 -5.02 -0.81 -2.59
CA GLY A 88 -5.03 -1.25 -3.98
C GLY A 88 -6.37 -0.89 -4.63
N ASN A 89 -6.37 -0.65 -5.94
CA ASN A 89 -7.62 -0.38 -6.67
C ASN A 89 -8.52 -1.62 -6.70
N MET A 90 -9.84 -1.40 -6.74
CA MET A 90 -10.87 -2.43 -6.72
C MET A 90 -11.91 -2.17 -7.79
N GLU A 91 -12.16 -3.18 -8.61
CA GLU A 91 -13.12 -3.19 -9.70
C GLU A 91 -14.06 -4.38 -9.54
N PHE A 92 -15.31 -4.22 -9.95
CA PHE A 92 -16.37 -5.19 -9.68
C PHE A 92 -17.09 -5.56 -10.97
N LEU A 93 -16.81 -6.75 -11.52
CA LEU A 93 -17.47 -7.26 -12.71
C LEU A 93 -18.99 -7.36 -12.49
N GLY A 94 -19.77 -6.91 -13.47
CA GLY A 94 -21.23 -6.88 -13.41
C GLY A 94 -21.82 -5.69 -12.63
N ALA A 95 -21.00 -4.90 -11.95
CA ALA A 95 -21.41 -3.62 -11.37
C ALA A 95 -21.12 -2.44 -12.31
N THR A 96 -21.39 -1.21 -11.86
CA THR A 96 -21.12 0.01 -12.63
C THR A 96 -19.78 0.64 -12.24
N MET A 97 -19.22 1.48 -13.11
CA MET A 97 -17.95 2.19 -12.87
C MET A 97 -17.97 3.08 -11.62
N GLN A 98 -19.15 3.52 -11.17
CA GLN A 98 -19.30 4.31 -9.94
C GLN A 98 -19.00 3.50 -8.67
N GLN A 99 -18.91 2.17 -8.76
CA GLN A 99 -18.51 1.30 -7.65
C GLN A 99 -17.00 1.10 -7.56
N THR A 100 -16.23 1.56 -8.55
CA THR A 100 -14.78 1.42 -8.54
C THR A 100 -14.18 2.21 -7.38
N VAL A 101 -13.25 1.57 -6.66
CA VAL A 101 -12.45 2.22 -5.61
C VAL A 101 -11.03 2.34 -6.10
N HIS A 102 -10.49 3.55 -6.08
CA HIS A 102 -9.11 3.81 -6.46
C HIS A 102 -8.13 3.42 -5.34
N ALA A 103 -6.86 3.18 -5.68
CA ALA A 103 -5.85 2.80 -4.69
C ALA A 103 -5.68 3.89 -3.62
N GLU A 104 -5.74 5.16 -4.01
CA GLU A 104 -5.67 6.31 -3.12
C GLU A 104 -6.84 6.32 -2.12
N GLN A 105 -8.07 6.17 -2.63
CA GLN A 105 -9.27 6.08 -1.79
C GLN A 105 -9.20 4.89 -0.84
N SER A 106 -8.68 3.75 -1.31
CA SER A 106 -8.48 2.53 -0.54
C SER A 106 -7.50 2.77 0.62
N ALA A 107 -6.32 3.33 0.37
CA ALA A 107 -5.32 3.61 1.40
C ALA A 107 -5.80 4.65 2.43
N ILE A 108 -6.45 5.72 1.97
CA ILE A 108 -6.98 6.77 2.85
C ILE A 108 -8.12 6.22 3.72
N SER A 109 -9.06 5.49 3.12
CA SER A 109 -10.15 4.85 3.87
C SER A 109 -9.62 3.80 4.85
N HIS A 110 -8.57 3.06 4.48
CA HIS A 110 -7.92 2.10 5.36
C HIS A 110 -7.33 2.80 6.60
N ALA A 111 -6.63 3.92 6.42
CA ALA A 111 -6.12 4.72 7.53
C ALA A 111 -7.26 5.24 8.42
N TRP A 112 -8.28 5.86 7.82
CA TRP A 112 -9.43 6.43 8.53
C TRP A 112 -10.19 5.38 9.35
N LEU A 113 -10.52 4.23 8.76
CA LEU A 113 -11.26 3.15 9.42
C LEU A 113 -10.42 2.43 10.50
N ARG A 114 -9.10 2.63 10.52
CA ARG A 114 -8.19 2.18 11.58
C ARG A 114 -7.93 3.25 12.66
N GLY A 115 -8.65 4.36 12.61
CA GLY A 115 -8.58 5.43 13.61
C GLY A 115 -7.43 6.42 13.41
N GLU A 116 -6.80 6.45 12.22
CA GLU A 116 -5.81 7.48 11.91
C GLU A 116 -6.49 8.86 11.88
N THR A 117 -5.90 9.84 12.55
CA THR A 117 -6.51 11.17 12.73
C THR A 117 -6.21 12.13 11.58
N SER A 118 -5.08 11.94 10.90
CA SER A 118 -4.68 12.72 9.74
C SER A 118 -3.55 12.03 8.98
N LEU A 119 -3.41 12.36 7.70
CA LEU A 119 -2.35 11.85 6.84
C LEU A 119 -1.30 12.94 6.62
N ARG A 120 -0.02 12.57 6.71
CA ARG A 120 1.08 13.47 6.34
C ARG A 120 1.43 13.41 4.86
N ALA A 121 1.20 12.27 4.22
CA ALA A 121 1.55 12.05 2.83
C ALA A 121 0.85 10.81 2.27
N ILE A 122 0.80 10.74 0.93
CA ILE A 122 0.43 9.55 0.18
C ILE A 122 1.46 9.31 -0.92
N THR A 123 1.88 8.07 -1.10
CA THR A 123 2.78 7.64 -2.17
C THR A 123 2.03 6.69 -3.10
N VAL A 124 2.17 6.89 -4.40
CA VAL A 124 1.43 6.15 -5.45
C VAL A 124 2.37 5.77 -6.59
N ASN A 125 2.11 4.66 -7.28
CA ASN A 125 2.91 4.23 -8.44
C ASN A 125 2.53 4.96 -9.76
N TYR A 126 1.39 5.64 -9.79
CA TYR A 126 0.92 6.44 -10.92
C TYR A 126 0.34 7.78 -10.47
N THR A 127 0.38 8.79 -11.33
CA THR A 127 -0.14 10.13 -11.00
C THR A 127 -1.64 10.07 -10.69
N PRO A 128 -2.14 10.63 -9.56
CA PRO A 128 -3.55 10.59 -9.21
C PRO A 128 -4.45 11.24 -10.27
N CYS A 129 -5.56 10.58 -10.59
CA CYS A 129 -6.57 11.11 -11.50
C CYS A 129 -7.36 12.26 -10.85
N GLY A 130 -8.13 13.01 -11.66
CA GLY A 130 -8.92 14.14 -11.16
C GLY A 130 -9.90 13.76 -10.04
N HIS A 131 -10.50 12.57 -10.10
CA HIS A 131 -11.38 12.04 -9.07
C HIS A 131 -10.67 11.86 -7.72
N CYS A 132 -9.47 11.27 -7.70
CA CYS A 132 -8.69 11.10 -6.47
C CYS A 132 -8.17 12.44 -5.92
N ARG A 133 -7.78 13.37 -6.79
CA ARG A 133 -7.39 14.73 -6.38
C ARG A 133 -8.53 15.50 -5.71
N GLN A 134 -9.77 15.24 -6.10
CA GLN A 134 -10.95 15.86 -5.50
C GLN A 134 -11.38 15.18 -4.20
N PHE A 135 -11.04 13.90 -4.02
CA PHE A 135 -11.32 13.13 -2.81
C PHE A 135 -10.39 13.53 -1.64
N MET A 136 -9.13 13.86 -1.95
CA MET A 136 -8.13 14.37 -0.99
C MET A 136 -8.35 15.85 -0.69
#